data_AF-A0A5C8T2E0-F1
#
_entry.id   AF-A0A5C8T2E0-F1
#
_cell.length_a   1.000
_cell.length_b   1.000
_cell.length_c   1.000
_cell.angle_alpha   90.00
_cell.angle_beta   90.00
_cell.angle_gamma   90.00
#
_symmetry.space_group_name_H-M   'P 1'
#
loop_
_entity.id
_entity.type
_entity.pdbx_description
1 polymer ?
#
loop_
_entity_poly.entity_id
_entity_poly.type
_entity_poly.pdbx_seq_one_letter_code
_entity_poly.pdbx_strand_id
1 'polypeptide(L)'
;PEKGKGAGLVLPRCNASAMTAHLEEISLAVDLGAHAVLMLDGAGWHSAEDLVVPDNITLLPLPARAPELNPVENVWQFLRDNWLGDRIFTSCDDIVDRCCNAWNRLTEQPWKIMSLGLRDWTHR
;
A
#
# COMPACT_ATOMS: atom_id res chain seq x y z
N PRO A 1 1.81 -11.64 -1.64
CA PRO A 1 3.11 -12.33 -1.41
C PRO A 1 2.99 -13.33 -0.24
N GLU A 2 3.92 -14.30 -0.13
CA GLU A 2 3.83 -15.55 0.66
C GLU A 2 3.12 -15.47 2.03
N LYS A 3 3.36 -14.41 2.80
CA LYS A 3 2.81 -14.26 4.16
C LYS A 3 1.41 -13.64 4.22
N GLY A 4 0.90 -13.09 3.11
CA GLY A 4 -0.42 -12.45 3.03
C GLY A 4 -0.64 -11.27 3.99
N LYS A 5 0.43 -10.67 4.52
CA LYS A 5 0.38 -9.53 5.45
C LYS A 5 -0.01 -8.24 4.71
N GLY A 6 -0.71 -7.35 5.40
CA GLY A 6 -0.93 -5.96 4.96
C GLY A 6 -0.51 -4.99 6.05
N ALA A 7 0.12 -3.88 5.64
CA ALA A 7 0.50 -2.76 6.50
C ALA A 7 0.16 -1.45 5.76
N GLY A 8 -0.67 -0.60 6.36
CA GLY A 8 -1.21 0.56 5.67
C GLY A 8 -1.98 1.49 6.58
N LEU A 9 -1.97 2.77 6.23
CA LEU A 9 -2.68 3.82 6.94
C LEU A 9 -3.70 4.48 6.02
N VAL A 10 -4.88 4.78 6.54
CA VAL A 10 -5.86 5.64 5.88
C VAL A 10 -5.76 7.02 6.50
N LEU A 11 -5.28 7.99 5.72
CA LEU A 11 -4.99 9.34 6.18
C LEU A 11 -5.76 10.37 5.34
N PRO A 12 -6.23 11.49 5.92
CA PRO A 12 -7.00 12.51 5.19
C PRO A 12 -6.13 13.34 4.23
N ARG A 13 -4.81 13.16 4.24
CA ARG A 13 -3.85 13.86 3.40
C ARG A 13 -2.78 12.92 2.88
N CYS A 14 -2.32 13.18 1.65
CA CYS A 14 -1.21 12.49 1.02
C CYS A 14 -0.05 13.48 0.82
N ASN A 15 0.99 13.37 1.64
CA ASN A 15 2.16 14.23 1.65
C ASN A 15 3.36 13.48 2.26
N ALA A 16 4.54 14.13 2.34
CA ALA A 16 5.76 13.51 2.85
C ALA A 16 5.63 13.01 4.31
N SER A 17 4.91 13.75 5.16
CA SER A 17 4.65 13.34 6.55
C SER A 17 3.76 12.09 6.62
N ALA A 18 2.72 12.01 5.78
CA ALA A 18 1.86 10.83 5.68
C ALA A 18 2.64 9.62 5.14
N MET A 19 3.51 9.83 4.15
CA MET A 19 4.38 8.78 3.62
C MET A 19 5.39 8.29 4.66
N THR A 20 5.98 9.20 5.44
CA THR A 20 6.89 8.85 6.55
C THR A 20 6.18 7.96 7.57
N ALA A 21 4.98 8.34 8.02
CA ALA A 21 4.18 7.51 8.93
C ALA A 21 3.84 6.13 8.33
N HIS A 22 3.59 6.06 7.03
CA HIS A 22 3.35 4.79 6.34
C HIS A 22 4.60 3.91 6.29
N LEU A 23 5.78 4.50 6.04
CA LEU A 23 7.06 3.77 6.08
C LEU A 23 7.37 3.25 7.49
N GLU A 24 7.06 4.01 8.54
CA GLU A 24 7.16 3.55 9.93
C GLU A 24 6.25 2.34 10.19
N GLU A 25 4.98 2.42 9.79
CA GLU A 25 4.02 1.30 9.91
C GLU A 25 4.51 0.05 9.15
N ILE A 26 5.03 0.21 7.93
CA ILE A 26 5.61 -0.90 7.17
C ILE A 26 6.83 -1.46 7.90
N SER A 27 7.71 -0.60 8.41
CA SER A 27 8.94 -1.00 9.10
C SER A 27 8.66 -1.87 10.33
N LEU A 28 7.61 -1.54 11.09
CA LEU A 28 7.14 -2.35 12.23
C LEU A 28 6.59 -3.72 11.81
N ALA A 29 6.07 -3.85 10.59
CA ALA A 29 5.54 -5.10 10.06
C ALA A 29 6.61 -6.00 9.40
N VAL A 30 7.81 -5.47 9.15
CA VAL A 30 8.96 -6.25 8.65
C VAL A 30 9.41 -7.23 9.73
N ASP A 31 9.59 -8.50 9.34
CA ASP A 31 10.03 -9.53 10.29
C ASP A 31 11.45 -9.27 10.80
N LEU A 32 11.72 -9.67 12.05
CA LEU A 32 13.03 -9.53 12.66
C LEU A 32 14.12 -10.19 11.79
N GLY A 33 15.17 -9.42 11.49
CA GLY A 33 16.29 -9.88 10.64
C GLY A 33 16.01 -9.83 9.13
N ALA A 34 14.84 -9.33 8.70
CA ALA A 34 14.52 -9.08 7.30
C ALA A 34 14.72 -7.61 6.91
N HIS A 35 14.83 -7.37 5.60
CA HIS A 35 14.92 -6.04 4.99
C HIS A 35 13.85 -5.91 3.90
N ALA A 36 13.08 -4.83 3.90
CA ALA A 36 12.04 -4.62 2.90
C ALA A 36 12.56 -3.84 1.70
N VAL A 37 12.17 -4.26 0.50
CA VAL A 37 12.30 -3.47 -0.73
C VAL A 37 10.89 -3.03 -1.15
N LEU A 38 10.64 -1.73 -1.14
CA LEU A 38 9.31 -1.17 -1.39
C LEU A 38 9.24 -0.59 -2.81
N MET A 39 8.41 -1.19 -3.66
CA MET A 39 8.14 -0.70 -5.01
C MET A 39 7.22 0.52 -4.96
N LEU A 40 7.61 1.62 -5.61
CA LEU A 40 6.89 2.89 -5.59
C LEU A 40 6.71 3.45 -6.99
N ASP A 41 5.61 4.15 -7.25
CA ASP A 41 5.48 4.98 -8.44
C ASP A 41 6.20 6.33 -8.28
N GLY A 42 6.10 7.20 -9.28
CA GLY A 42 6.76 8.51 -9.31
C GLY A 42 6.00 9.64 -8.59
N ALA A 43 5.12 9.35 -7.62
CA ALA A 43 4.44 10.41 -6.87
C ALA A 43 5.42 11.30 -6.09
N GLY A 44 5.17 12.62 -6.06
CA GLY A 44 6.14 13.59 -5.54
C GLY A 44 6.53 13.39 -4.05
N TRP A 45 5.65 12.82 -3.24
CA TRP A 45 5.93 12.51 -1.83
C TRP A 45 6.80 11.26 -1.63
N HIS A 46 7.04 10.45 -2.67
CA HIS A 46 7.98 9.32 -2.61
C HIS A 46 9.45 9.76 -2.72
N SER A 47 9.70 11.00 -3.15
CA SER A 47 11.04 11.57 -3.30
C SER A 47 11.17 12.94 -2.63
N ALA A 48 10.33 13.23 -1.64
CA ALA A 48 10.38 14.48 -0.91
C ALA A 48 11.67 14.55 -0.07
N GLU A 49 12.30 15.72 -0.01
CA GLU A 49 13.57 15.92 0.71
C GLU A 49 13.45 15.65 2.22
N ASP A 50 12.26 15.85 2.78
CA ASP A 50 11.93 15.64 4.19
C ASP A 50 11.36 14.24 4.48
N LEU A 51 11.35 13.34 3.50
CA LEU A 51 10.89 11.96 3.69
C LEU A 51 11.89 11.18 4.55
N VAL A 52 11.41 10.59 5.65
CA VAL A 52 12.23 9.73 6.52
C VAL A 52 12.01 8.27 6.16
N VAL A 53 13.07 7.59 5.74
CA VAL A 53 13.05 6.17 5.38
C VAL A 53 13.72 5.35 6.49
N PRO A 54 13.02 4.41 7.14
CA PRO A 54 13.61 3.52 8.15
C PRO A 54 14.76 2.67 7.61
N ASP A 55 15.75 2.38 8.45
CA ASP A 55 16.99 1.67 8.06
C ASP A 55 16.76 0.26 7.47
N ASN A 56 15.64 -0.38 7.81
CA ASN A 56 15.24 -1.70 7.33
C ASN A 56 14.39 -1.66 6.04
N ILE A 57 14.33 -0.52 5.35
CA ILE A 57 13.58 -0.32 4.11
C ILE A 57 14.50 0.27 3.02
N THR A 58 14.39 -0.25 1.81
CA THR A 58 14.92 0.39 0.59
C THR A 58 13.78 0.68 -0.37
N LEU A 59 13.74 1.91 -0.89
CA LEU A 59 12.76 2.32 -1.88
C LEU A 59 13.23 1.94 -3.29
N LEU A 60 12.35 1.30 -4.06
CA LEU A 60 12.57 0.90 -5.44
C LEU A 60 11.60 1.66 -6.36
N PRO A 61 12.01 2.80 -6.93
CA PRO A 61 11.14 3.56 -7.82
C PRO A 61 10.94 2.80 -9.15
N LEU A 62 9.69 2.75 -9.60
CA LEU A 62 9.30 2.15 -10.87
C LEU A 62 9.48 3.15 -12.02
N PRO A 63 9.67 2.66 -13.27
CA PRO A 63 9.61 3.51 -14.45
C PRO A 63 8.31 4.31 -14.51
N ALA A 64 8.39 5.54 -15.01
CA ALA A 64 7.22 6.38 -15.18
C ALA A 64 6.18 5.70 -16.09
N ARG A 65 4.91 5.80 -15.71
CA ARG A 65 3.75 5.27 -16.47
C ARG A 65 3.77 3.74 -16.66
N ALA A 66 4.28 3.00 -15.69
CA ALA A 66 4.28 1.53 -15.69
C ALA A 66 3.39 0.93 -14.57
N PRO A 67 2.06 1.24 -14.54
CA PRO A 67 1.16 0.72 -13.51
C PRO A 67 1.08 -0.82 -13.49
N GLU A 68 1.30 -1.48 -14.63
CA GLU A 68 1.33 -2.94 -14.75
C GLU A 68 2.44 -3.60 -13.92
N LEU A 69 3.49 -2.85 -13.57
CA LEU A 69 4.57 -3.31 -12.71
C LEU A 69 4.24 -3.16 -11.22
N ASN A 70 3.26 -2.34 -10.84
CA ASN A 70 2.93 -2.07 -9.45
C ASN A 70 1.78 -2.98 -8.95
N PRO A 71 2.05 -3.95 -8.06
CA PRO A 71 1.02 -4.85 -7.57
C PRO A 71 -0.09 -4.18 -6.76
N VAL A 72 0.13 -2.97 -6.25
CA VAL A 72 -0.90 -2.21 -5.53
C VAL A 72 -2.09 -1.88 -6.42
N GLU A 73 -1.91 -1.78 -7.74
CA GLU A 73 -3.01 -1.47 -8.67
C GLU A 73 -4.09 -2.56 -8.68
N ASN A 74 -3.69 -3.84 -8.55
CA ASN A 74 -4.65 -4.94 -8.40
C ASN A 74 -5.43 -4.86 -7.09
N VAL A 75 -4.76 -4.45 -6.01
CA VAL A 75 -5.40 -4.24 -4.71
C VAL A 75 -6.43 -3.12 -4.83
N TRP A 76 -6.06 -2.00 -5.44
CA TRP A 76 -6.97 -0.89 -5.65
C TRP A 76 -8.17 -1.24 -6.52
N GLN A 77 -7.94 -1.97 -7.62
CA GLN A 77 -9.02 -2.45 -8.47
C GLN A 77 -9.97 -3.36 -7.68
N PHE A 78 -9.45 -4.33 -6.94
CA PHE A 78 -10.27 -5.22 -6.13
C PHE A 78 -11.11 -4.44 -5.10
N LEU A 79 -10.50 -3.50 -4.35
CA LEU A 79 -11.22 -2.71 -3.36
C LEU A 79 -12.34 -1.87 -3.98
N ARG A 80 -12.09 -1.25 -5.14
CA ARG A 80 -13.10 -0.48 -5.88
C ARG A 80 -14.24 -1.37 -6.38
N ASP A 81 -13.92 -2.45 -7.09
CA ASP A 81 -14.94 -3.30 -7.72
C ASP A 81 -15.85 -4.00 -6.71
N ASN A 82 -15.38 -4.19 -5.47
CA ASN A 82 -16.11 -4.96 -4.46
C ASN A 82 -16.72 -4.10 -3.36
N TRP A 83 -15.99 -3.10 -2.84
CA TRP A 83 -16.37 -2.44 -1.58
C TRP A 83 -16.43 -0.93 -1.64
N LEU A 84 -15.65 -0.26 -2.51
CA LEU A 84 -15.52 1.20 -2.50
C LEU A 84 -16.16 1.89 -3.72
N GLY A 85 -16.44 1.17 -4.80
CA GLY A 85 -17.06 1.69 -6.02
C GLY A 85 -18.55 2.01 -5.85
N ASP A 86 -19.05 2.90 -6.71
CA ASP A 86 -20.47 3.29 -6.83
C ASP A 86 -21.14 3.70 -5.51
N ARG A 87 -20.44 4.50 -4.70
CA ARG A 87 -20.95 5.03 -3.42
C ARG A 87 -21.12 6.54 -3.44
N ILE A 88 -22.10 7.01 -2.67
CA ILE A 88 -22.27 8.41 -2.30
C ILE A 88 -21.81 8.54 -0.84
N PHE A 89 -20.94 9.50 -0.58
CA PHE A 89 -20.38 9.76 0.75
C PHE A 89 -21.01 11.01 1.36
N THR A 90 -21.25 10.99 2.67
CA THR A 90 -21.90 12.11 3.39
C THR A 90 -20.91 13.11 3.96
N SER A 91 -19.66 12.70 4.20
CA SER A 91 -18.58 13.54 4.72
C SER A 91 -17.21 12.94 4.40
N CYS A 92 -16.13 13.69 4.68
CA CYS A 92 -14.77 13.14 4.62
C CYS A 92 -14.55 12.01 5.64
N ASP A 93 -15.16 12.10 6.83
CA ASP A 93 -15.06 11.05 7.83
C ASP A 93 -15.71 9.74 7.36
N ASP A 94 -16.86 9.82 6.67
CA ASP A 94 -17.51 8.66 6.05
C ASP A 94 -16.63 8.00 4.97
N ILE A 95 -15.83 8.79 4.23
CA ILE A 95 -14.84 8.25 3.29
C ILE A 95 -13.73 7.50 4.05
N VAL A 96 -13.14 8.12 5.07
CA VAL A 96 -12.06 7.53 5.87
C VAL A 96 -12.53 6.24 6.53
N ASP A 97 -13.70 6.24 7.19
CA ASP A 97 -14.26 5.07 7.85
C ASP A 97 -14.50 3.93 6.87
N ARG A 98 -15.04 4.21 5.68
CA ARG A 98 -15.25 3.17 4.65
C ARG A 98 -13.94 2.61 4.11
N CYS A 99 -12.94 3.46 3.88
CA CYS A 99 -11.61 3.03 3.49
C CYS A 99 -10.96 2.15 4.57
N CYS A 100 -11.05 2.53 5.85
CA CYS A 100 -10.58 1.72 6.98
C CYS A 100 -11.28 0.36 7.02
N ASN A 101 -12.61 0.34 6.93
CA ASN A 101 -13.39 -0.90 6.91
C ASN A 101 -13.00 -1.80 5.72
N ALA A 102 -12.84 -1.23 4.52
CA ALA A 102 -12.41 -1.97 3.34
C ALA A 102 -11.00 -2.54 3.49
N TRP A 103 -10.05 -1.74 3.99
CA TRP A 103 -8.68 -2.18 4.22
C TRP A 103 -8.59 -3.28 5.27
N ASN A 104 -9.21 -3.08 6.44
CA ASN A 104 -9.21 -4.08 7.51
C ASN A 104 -9.87 -5.39 7.08
N ARG A 105 -10.95 -5.32 6.30
CA ARG A 105 -11.57 -6.50 5.71
C ARG A 105 -10.65 -7.24 4.73
N LEU A 106 -9.77 -6.53 4.01
CA LEU A 106 -8.78 -7.16 3.14
C LEU A 106 -7.67 -7.84 3.94
N THR A 107 -7.18 -7.19 5.01
CA THR A 107 -6.10 -7.74 5.85
C THR A 107 -6.51 -8.98 6.63
N GLU A 108 -7.81 -9.13 6.93
CA GLU A 108 -8.41 -10.38 7.44
C GLU A 108 -8.46 -11.52 6.42
N GLN A 109 -8.10 -11.28 5.15
CA GLN A 109 -8.10 -12.29 4.08
C GLN A 109 -6.68 -12.47 3.47
N PRO A 110 -5.74 -13.09 4.19
CA PRO A 110 -4.35 -13.24 3.73
C PRO A 110 -4.22 -13.89 2.35
N TRP A 111 -5.04 -14.91 2.05
CA TRP A 111 -5.06 -15.58 0.74
C TRP A 111 -5.45 -14.63 -0.40
N LYS A 112 -6.29 -13.63 -0.12
CA LYS A 112 -6.70 -12.63 -1.12
C LYS A 112 -5.51 -11.71 -1.42
N ILE A 113 -4.83 -11.21 -0.39
CA ILE A 113 -3.60 -10.41 -0.54
C ILE A 113 -2.53 -11.18 -1.33
N MET A 114 -2.36 -12.47 -1.03
CA MET A 114 -1.48 -13.35 -1.79
C MET A 114 -1.86 -13.37 -3.26
N SER A 115 -3.13 -13.67 -3.57
CA SER A 115 -3.60 -13.77 -4.96
C SER A 115 -3.49 -12.46 -5.76
N LEU A 116 -3.69 -11.31 -5.12
CA LEU A 116 -3.63 -10.00 -5.79
C LEU A 116 -2.20 -9.55 -6.07
N GLY A 117 -1.28 -9.88 -5.16
CA GLY A 117 0.12 -9.43 -5.21
C GLY A 117 1.11 -10.41 -5.83
N LEU A 118 0.73 -11.67 -6.10
CA LEU A 118 1.59 -12.63 -6.80
C LEU A 118 1.82 -12.19 -8.26
N ARG A 119 3.03 -12.43 -8.75
CA ARG A 119 3.44 -12.13 -10.12
C ARG A 119 4.28 -13.27 -10.68
N ASP A 120 4.01 -13.64 -11.93
CA ASP A 120 4.73 -14.77 -12.54
C ASP A 120 6.24 -14.50 -12.69
N TRP A 121 6.62 -13.24 -12.89
CA TRP A 121 8.03 -12.86 -13.09
C TRP A 121 8.88 -12.93 -11.80
N THR A 122 8.27 -12.98 -10.61
CA THR A 122 9.02 -13.16 -9.34
C THR A 122 9.34 -14.62 -9.03
N HIS A 123 8.82 -15.57 -9.81
CA HIS A 123 8.92 -17.00 -9.55
C HIS A 123 9.42 -17.82 -10.76
N ARG A 124 10.08 -17.16 -11.71
CA ARG A 124 10.78 -17.81 -12.82
C ARG A 124 12.24 -18.11 -12.49
#